data_AF-A0A0T5Z7T7-F1
#
_entry.id   AF-A0A0T5Z7T7-F1
#
_cell.length_a   1.000
_cell.length_b   1.000
_cell.length_c   1.000
_cell.angle_alpha   90.00
_cell.angle_beta   90.00
_cell.angle_gamma   90.00
#
_symmetry.space_group_name_H-M   'P 1'
#
loop_
_entity.id
_entity.type
_entity.pdbx_description
1 polymer ?
#
loop_
_entity_poly.entity_id
_entity_poly.type
_entity_poly.pdbx_seq_one_letter_code
_entity_poly.pdbx_strand_id
1 'polypeptide(L)' 'EVRPSRRNSLAMRWLIDAARKRSEKSMARRLAGELVDASENKGAAVKKRDDTHRMAEANKAFSHYRW' A
#
# COMPACT_ATOMS: atom_id res chain seq x y z
N GLU A 1 9.40 2.27 -13.82
CA GLU A 1 9.91 1.70 -12.56
C GLU A 1 9.79 2.74 -11.45
N VAL A 2 9.43 2.35 -10.23
CA VAL A 2 9.22 3.30 -9.12
C VAL A 2 10.53 3.58 -8.41
N ARG A 3 10.93 4.86 -8.36
CA ARG A 3 12.15 5.31 -7.65
C ARG A 3 12.10 4.88 -6.16
N PRO A 4 13.23 4.45 -5.56
CA PRO A 4 13.27 3.96 -4.18
C PRO A 4 12.66 4.93 -3.14
N SER A 5 12.93 6.23 -3.26
CA SER A 5 12.35 7.25 -2.37
C SER A 5 10.82 7.27 -2.43
N ARG A 6 10.26 7.12 -3.62
CA ARG A 6 8.81 7.10 -3.86
C ARG A 6 8.16 5.81 -3.35
N ARG A 7 8.88 4.69 -3.33
CA ARG A 7 8.36 3.42 -2.75
C ARG A 7 8.05 3.59 -1.26
N ASN A 8 8.97 4.18 -0.50
CA ASN A 8 8.77 4.40 0.94
C ASN A 8 7.62 5.38 1.20
N SER A 9 7.54 6.47 0.45
CA SER A 9 6.44 7.43 0.57
C SER A 9 5.07 6.81 0.24
N LEU A 10 5.00 5.94 -0.77
CA LEU A 10 3.77 5.24 -1.13
C LEU A 10 3.36 4.23 -0.06
N ALA A 11 4.31 3.46 0.47
CA ALA A 11 4.05 2.50 1.54
C ALA A 11 3.50 3.19 2.79
N MET A 12 4.14 4.28 3.24
CA MET A 12 3.66 5.06 4.39
C MET A 12 2.26 5.64 4.14
N ARG A 13 2.00 6.16 2.94
CA ARG A 13 0.67 6.71 2.59
C ARG A 13 -0.41 5.63 2.66
N TRP A 14 -0.16 4.44 2.10
CA TRP A 14 -1.14 3.35 2.13
C TRP A 14 -1.41 2.83 3.54
N LEU A 15 -0.39 2.73 4.40
CA LEU A 15 -0.56 2.37 5.80
C LEU A 15 -1.43 3.38 6.55
N ILE A 16 -1.20 4.68 6.37
CA ILE A 16 -1.99 5.74 7.02
C ILE A 16 -3.44 5.71 6.51
N ASP A 17 -3.65 5.59 5.20
CA ASP A 17 -4.98 5.55 4.59
C ASP A 17 -5.77 4.32 5.06
N ALA A 18 -5.11 3.17 5.18
CA ALA A 18 -5.70 1.94 5.68
C ALA A 18 -6.05 2.05 7.17
N ALA A 19 -5.10 2.50 8.00
CA ALA A 19 -5.31 2.71 9.42
C ALA A 19 -6.47 3.69 9.69
N ARG A 20 -6.62 4.77 8.92
CA ARG A 20 -7.73 5.73 9.07
C ARG A 20 -9.11 5.10 8.91
N LYS A 21 -9.25 4.08 8.05
CA LYS A 21 -10.51 3.39 7.77
C LYS A 21 -10.89 2.34 8.83
N ARG A 22 -10.00 2.00 9.75
CA ARG A 22 -10.29 1.06 10.85
C ARG A 22 -11.22 1.69 11.89
N SER A 23 -12.04 0.85 12.53
CA SER A 23 -13.08 1.25 13.49
C SER A 23 -12.59 1.46 14.93
N GLU A 24 -11.27 1.40 15.19
CA GLU A 24 -10.73 1.46 16.54
C GLU A 24 -10.78 2.86 17.16
N LYS A 25 -10.64 2.96 18.49
CA LYS A 25 -10.88 4.22 19.22
C LYS A 25 -9.82 5.32 19.02
N SER A 26 -8.55 4.96 18.78
CA SER A 26 -7.46 5.94 18.65
C SER A 26 -6.58 5.63 17.44
N MET A 27 -6.03 6.67 16.79
CA MET A 27 -5.15 6.52 15.64
C MET A 27 -3.91 5.67 15.95
N ALA A 28 -3.39 5.77 17.18
CA ALA A 28 -2.27 4.96 17.64
C ALA A 28 -2.59 3.46 17.60
N ARG A 29 -3.78 3.06 18.08
CA ARG A 29 -4.21 1.66 18.00
C ARG A 29 -4.44 1.24 16.55
N ARG A 30 -5.12 2.08 15.75
CA ARG A 30 -5.39 1.78 14.33
C ARG A 30 -4.11 1.52 13.55
N LEU A 31 -3.10 2.36 13.78
CA LEU A 31 -1.82 2.23 13.12
C LEU A 31 -1.04 1.01 13.60
N ALA A 32 -1.03 0.72 14.90
CA ALA A 32 -0.40 -0.48 15.45
C ALA A 32 -1.05 -1.76 14.89
N GLY A 33 -2.38 -1.81 14.85
CA GLY A 33 -3.13 -2.93 14.28
C GLY A 33 -2.82 -3.12 12.79
N GLU A 34 -2.83 -2.04 12.00
CA GLU A 34 -2.49 -2.12 10.58
C GLU A 34 -1.02 -2.52 10.34
N LEU A 35 -0.09 -2.09 11.20
CA LEU A 35 1.32 -2.48 11.10
C LEU A 35 1.54 -3.97 11.39
N VAL A 36 0.82 -4.52 12.39
CA VAL A 36 0.84 -5.96 12.69
C VAL A 36 0.19 -6.74 11.55
N ASP A 37 -0.96 -6.31 11.05
CA ASP A 37 -1.61 -6.98 9.91
C ASP A 37 -0.70 -6.96 8.67
N ALA A 38 -0.03 -5.82 8.42
CA ALA A 38 0.89 -5.68 7.30
C ALA A 38 2.14 -6.56 7.41
N SER A 39 2.66 -6.81 8.62
CA SER A 39 3.81 -7.70 8.81
C SER A 39 3.46 -9.17 8.53
N GLU A 40 2.19 -9.54 8.70
CA GLU A 40 1.66 -10.86 8.32
C GLU A 40 1.19 -10.93 6.85
N ASN A 41 1.51 -9.93 6.02
CA ASN A 41 1.01 -9.78 4.64
C ASN A 41 -0.53 -9.73 4.55
N LYS A 42 -1.19 -9.18 5.55
CA LYS A 42 -2.65 -8.99 5.61
C LYS A 42 -2.96 -7.49 5.67
N GLY A 43 -4.25 -7.17 5.72
CA GLY A 43 -4.71 -5.79 5.85
C GLY A 43 -4.94 -5.07 4.51
N ALA A 44 -5.54 -3.89 4.61
CA ALA A 44 -5.97 -3.14 3.44
C ALA A 44 -4.77 -2.47 2.73
N ALA A 45 -3.72 -2.12 3.47
CA ALA A 45 -2.50 -1.57 2.90
C ALA A 45 -1.79 -2.57 1.96
N VAL A 46 -1.68 -3.83 2.38
CA VAL A 46 -1.04 -4.90 1.59
C VAL A 46 -1.87 -5.25 0.36
N LYS A 47 -3.19 -5.37 0.51
CA LYS A 47 -4.09 -5.59 -0.63
C LYS A 47 -3.92 -4.52 -1.71
N LYS A 48 -3.82 -3.25 -1.31
CA LYS A 48 -3.62 -2.13 -2.24
C LYS A 48 -2.28 -2.20 -2.98
N ARG A 49 -1.21 -2.65 -2.31
CA ARG A 49 0.10 -2.93 -2.95
C ARG A 49 -0.05 -4.00 -4.02
N ASP A 50 -0.69 -5.12 -3.68
CA ASP A 50 -0.81 -6.27 -4.57
C ASP A 50 -1.70 -5.97 -5.78
N ASP A 51 -2.81 -5.25 -5.58
CA ASP A 51 -3.66 -4.78 -6.68
C ASP A 51 -2.89 -3.81 -7.60
N THR A 52 -2.03 -2.95 -7.04
CA THR A 52 -1.17 -2.05 -7.83
C THR A 52 -0.14 -2.83 -8.64
N HIS A 53 0.48 -3.86 -8.08
CA HIS A 53 1.42 -4.73 -8.80
C HIS A 53 0.72 -5.52 -9.91
N ARG A 54 -0.44 -6.14 -9.62
CA ARG A 54 -1.24 -6.87 -10.61
C ARG A 54 -1.66 -5.97 -11.77
N MET A 55 -2.10 -4.74 -11.48
CA MET A 55 -2.46 -3.76 -12.49
C MET A 55 -1.24 -3.33 -13.32
N ALA A 56 -0.07 -3.20 -12.71
CA ALA A 56 1.17 -2.91 -13.44
C ALA A 56 1.58 -4.07 -14.37
N GLU A 57 1.40 -5.32 -13.94
CA GLU A 57 1.64 -6.50 -14.79
C GLU A 57 0.65 -6.59 -15.94
N ALA A 58 -0.64 -6.34 -15.68
CA ALA A 58 -1.68 -6.31 -16.73
C ALA A 58 -1.40 -5.22 -17.79
N ASN A 59 -0.87 -4.07 -17.38
CA ASN A 59 -0.52 -2.97 -18.27
C ASN A 59 0.92 -3.05 -18.82
N LYS A 60 1.62 -4.17 -18.63
CA LYS A 60 3.00 -4.34 -19.10
C LYS A 60 3.13 -4.15 -20.62
N ALA A 61 2.09 -4.47 -21.39
CA ALA A 61 2.04 -4.22 -22.84
C ALA A 61 2.17 -2.73 -23.22
N PHE A 62 1.72 -1.82 -22.35
CA PHE A 62 1.83 -0.37 -22.56
C PHE A 62 3.14 0.23 -22.05
N SER A 63 4.07 -0.59 -21.56
CA SER A 63 5.36 -0.13 -21.02
C SER A 63 6.27 0.56 -22.05
N HIS A 64 5.95 0.42 -23.33
CA HIS A 64 6.62 1.07 -24.46
C HIS A 64 6.17 2.52 -24.70
N TYR A 65 5.01 2.95 -24.18
CA TYR A 65 4.53 4.34 -24.22
C TYR A 65 5.18 5.20 -23.12
N ARG A 66 6.51 5.15 -23.01
CA ARG A 66 7.25 5.92 -22.00
C ARG A 66 7.41 7.37 -22.43
N TRP A 67 6.70 8.26 -21.75
CA TRP A 67 7.08 9.67 -21.58
C TRP A 67 7.89 9.84 -20.29
#